data_AF-A0A1F4QE32-F1
#
_entry.id   AF-A0A1F4QE32-F1
#
_cell.length_a   1.000
_cell.length_b   1.000
_cell.length_c   1.000
_cell.angle_alpha   90.00
_cell.angle_beta   90.00
_cell.angle_gamma   90.00
#
_symmetry.space_group_name_H-M   'P 1'
#
loop_
_entity.id
_entity.type
_entity.pdbx_description
1 polymer ?
#
loop_
_entity_poly.entity_id
_entity_poly.type
_entity_poly.pdbx_seq_one_letter_code
_entity_poly.pdbx_strand_id
1 'polypeptide(L)' 'MPRIFTEFYRAPNVKETDAEGTGLGLSLVRRIVDLYQGKIAVDSQPGKGTTFTVVLPRDSGASTAN' A
#
# COMPACT_ATOMS: atom_id res chain seq x y z
N MET A 1 -13.70 4.95 0.38
CA MET A 1 -12.66 4.00 -0.08
C MET A 1 -11.67 4.76 -0.98
N PRO A 2 -10.39 4.84 -0.60
CA PRO A 2 -9.37 5.53 -1.42
C PRO A 2 -9.18 4.77 -2.75
N ARG A 3 -9.50 5.41 -3.89
CA ARG A 3 -9.40 4.80 -5.24
C ARG A 3 -7.96 4.45 -5.66
N ILE A 4 -6.98 4.91 -4.89
CA ILE A 4 -5.54 4.69 -5.11
C ILE A 4 -5.11 3.22 -5.04
N PHE A 5 -5.92 2.34 -4.42
CA PHE A 5 -5.64 0.90 -4.33
C PHE A 5 -6.23 0.09 -5.50
N THR A 6 -6.90 0.74 -6.45
CA THR A 6 -7.43 0.08 -7.64
C THR A 6 -6.32 -0.10 -8.67
N GLU A 7 -6.28 -1.27 -9.30
CA GLU A 7 -5.34 -1.54 -10.39
C GLU A 7 -5.50 -0.49 -11.51
N PHE A 8 -4.37 -0.06 -12.07
CA PHE A 8 -4.31 0.97 -13.12
C PHE A 8 -4.76 2.37 -12.70
N TYR A 9 -5.04 2.61 -11.41
CA TYR A 9 -5.37 3.95 -10.95
C TYR A 9 -4.13 4.86 -10.98
N ARG A 10 -4.23 5.96 -11.72
CA ARG A 10 -3.26 7.07 -11.71
C ARG A 10 -3.98 8.33 -11.27
N ALA A 11 -3.34 9.10 -10.38
CA ALA A 11 -3.89 10.36 -9.94
C ALA A 11 -3.81 11.39 -11.09
N PRO A 12 -4.84 12.23 -11.28
CA PRO A 12 -4.94 13.14 -12.44
C PRO A 12 -3.86 14.23 -12.47
N ASN A 13 -3.13 14.42 -11.37
CA ASN A 13 -2.03 15.37 -11.24
C ASN A 13 -0.66 14.79 -11.64
N VAL A 14 -0.59 13.52 -12.04
CA VAL A 14 0.63 12.91 -12.58
C VAL A 14 0.75 13.30 -14.05
N LYS A 15 1.77 14.08 -14.42
CA LYS A 15 2.13 14.31 -15.82
C LYS A 15 2.60 12.98 -16.44
N GLU A 16 2.11 12.66 -17.64
CA GLU A 16 2.40 11.39 -18.35
C GLU A 16 3.90 11.07 -18.49
N THR A 17 4.78 12.06 -18.37
CA THR A 17 6.23 11.94 -18.51
C THR A 17 7.02 11.75 -17.21
N ASP A 18 6.45 12.04 -16.03
CA ASP A 18 7.25 12.17 -14.79
C ASP A 18 7.16 10.96 -13.84
N ALA A 19 6.28 9.99 -14.11
CA ALA A 19 6.13 8.80 -13.26
C ALA A 19 6.10 7.51 -14.07
N GLU A 20 7.25 6.82 -14.15
CA GLU A 20 7.29 5.43 -14.58
C GLU A 20 6.51 4.55 -13.59
N GLY A 21 5.43 3.92 -14.07
CA GLY A 21 4.65 2.98 -13.26
C GLY A 21 3.23 2.80 -13.74
N THR A 22 2.81 1.56 -13.99
CA THR A 22 1.50 1.19 -14.56
C THR A 22 0.31 1.36 -13.59
N GLY A 23 0.54 1.91 -12.39
CA GLY A 23 -0.49 1.98 -11.34
C GLY A 23 -0.76 0.64 -10.64
N LEU A 24 0.15 -0.34 -10.77
CA LEU A 24 0.02 -1.68 -10.17
C LEU A 24 0.72 -1.81 -8.80
N GLY A 25 1.59 -0.88 -8.43
CA GLY A 25 2.39 -1.00 -7.20
C GLY A 25 1.50 -1.06 -5.95
N LEU A 26 0.54 -0.14 -5.82
CA LEU A 26 -0.28 -0.05 -4.61
C LEU A 26 -1.36 -1.13 -4.52
N SER A 27 -1.85 -1.64 -5.66
CA SER A 27 -2.75 -2.79 -5.69
C SER A 27 -2.02 -4.06 -5.28
N LEU A 28 -0.76 -4.25 -5.70
CA LEU A 28 0.07 -5.36 -5.25
C LEU A 28 0.35 -5.28 -3.75
N VAL A 29 0.73 -4.10 -3.25
CA VAL A 29 0.95 -3.90 -1.80
C VAL A 29 -0.29 -4.27 -1.01
N ARG A 30 -1.49 -3.81 -1.44
CA ARG A 30 -2.74 -4.19 -0.78
C ARG A 30 -2.95 -5.69 -0.77
N ARG A 31 -2.75 -6.37 -1.91
CA ARG A 31 -2.91 -7.82 -2.01
C ARG A 31 -1.95 -8.58 -1.09
N ILE A 32 -0.70 -8.12 -0.97
CA ILE A 32 0.27 -8.70 -0.04
C ILE A 32 -0.19 -8.48 1.40
N VAL A 33 -0.54 -7.25 1.78
CA VAL A 33 -1.01 -6.94 3.13
C VAL A 33 -2.24 -7.76 3.51
N ASP A 34 -3.20 -7.88 2.59
CA ASP A 34 -4.41 -8.69 2.78
C ASP A 34 -4.08 -10.19 2.94
N LEU A 35 -3.11 -10.71 2.17
CA LEU A 35 -2.63 -12.10 2.28
C LEU A 35 -2.02 -12.39 3.65
N TYR A 36 -1.28 -11.43 4.21
CA TYR A 36 -0.70 -11.52 5.55
C TYR A 36 -1.71 -11.13 6.65
N GLN A 37 -3.00 -10.93 6.35
CA GLN A 37 -4.00 -10.45 7.30
C GLN A 37 -3.58 -9.16 8.03
N GLY A 38 -2.75 -8.36 7.36
CA GLY A 38 -2.30 -7.07 7.84
C GLY A 38 -3.31 -5.97 7.60
N LYS A 39 -2.88 -4.74 7.86
CA LYS A 39 -3.65 -3.52 7.62
C LYS A 39 -2.77 -2.50 6.92
N ILE A 40 -3.36 -1.79 5.97
CA ILE A 40 -2.73 -0.65 5.30
C ILE A 40 -3.58 0.61 5.53
N ALA A 41 -2.93 1.69 5.93
CA ALA A 41 -3.52 3.01 6.10
C ALA A 41 -2.76 4.04 5.26
N VAL A 42 -3.46 5.10 4.86
CA VAL A 42 -2.90 6.21 4.10
C VAL A 42 -3.28 7.51 4.79
N ASP A 43 -2.29 8.35 5.04
CA ASP A 43 -2.47 9.74 5.46
C ASP A 43 -1.83 10.63 4.40
N SER A 44 -2.60 11.55 3.82
CA SER A 44 -2.14 12.42 2.74
C SER A 44 -2.67 13.82 2.97
N GLN A 45 -1.76 14.80 2.89
CA GLN A 45 -2.10 16.22 2.98
C GLN A 45 -1.53 16.95 1.75
N PRO A 46 -2.38 17.62 0.94
CA PRO A 46 -1.93 18.40 -0.20
C PRO A 46 -0.81 19.38 0.20
N GLY A 47 0.28 19.40 -0.55
CA GLY A 47 1.43 20.27 -0.29
C GLY A 47 2.35 19.84 0.86
N LYS A 48 2.02 18.79 1.63
CA LYS A 48 2.89 18.26 2.70
C LYS A 48 3.44 16.87 2.40
N GLY A 49 2.77 16.12 1.53
CA GLY A 49 3.18 14.77 1.13
C GLY A 49 2.16 13.72 1.50
N THR A 50 2.57 12.46 1.38
CA THR A 50 1.74 11.28 1.65
C THR A 50 2.53 10.25 2.44
N THR A 51 1.92 9.69 3.46
CA THR A 51 2.46 8.63 4.30
C THR A 51 1.58 7.40 4.19
N PHE A 52 2.20 6.25 3.90
CA PHE A 52 1.56 4.95 3.90
C PHE A 52 2.05 4.16 5.10
N THR A 53 1.12 3.63 5.89
CA THR A 53 1.43 2.83 7.08
C THR A 53 0.96 1.41 6.86
N VAL A 54 1.87 0.44 6.96
CA VAL A 54 1.58 -0.99 6.85
C VAL A 54 1.81 -1.65 8.20
N VAL A 55 0.83 -2.40 8.67
CA VAL A 55 0.87 -3.19 9.91
C VAL A 55 0.67 -4.64 9.53
N LEU A 56 1.67 -5.48 9.77
CA LEU A 56 1.58 -6.92 9.55
C LEU A 56 1.55 -7.63 10.91
N PRO A 57 0.76 -8.71 11.07
CA PRO A 57 0.88 -9.55 12.24
C PRO A 57 2.30 -10.13 12.27
N ARG A 58 2.97 -9.93 13.40
CA ARG A 58 4.26 -10.56 13.65
C ARG A 58 3.96 -12.01 14.01
N ASP A 59 4.55 -12.93 13.25
CA ASP A 59 4.53 -14.34 13.62
C ASP A 59 5.15 -14.46 15.02
N SER A 60 4.31 -14.70 16.02
CA SER A 60 4.77 -15.09 17.34
C SER A 60 5.16 -16.55 17.18
N GLY A 61 6.37 -16.78 16.67
CA GLY A 61 7.04 -18.06 16.78
C GLY A 61 7.18 -18.41 18.26
N ALA A 62 6.10 -18.92 18.86
CA ALA A 62 6.20 -19.87 19.93
C ALA A 62 6.89 -21.07 19.28
N SER A 63 8.22 -21.03 19.29
CA SER A 63 9.04 -22.22 19.27
C SER A 63 8.51 -23.09 20.40
N THR A 64 7.59 -23.99 20.05
CA THR A 64 7.29 -25.16 20.85
C THR A 64 8.61 -25.89 21.01
N ALA A 65 9.20 -25.71 22.19
CA ALA A 65 10.16 -26.65 22.73
C ALA A 65 9.55 -28.05 22.63
N ASN A 66 10.27 -28.95 21.98
CA ASN A 66 10.05 -30.38 22.04
C ASN A 66 11.41 -31.06 22.06
#